data_AF-A0A943YE25-F1
#
_entry.id   AF-A0A943YE25-F1
#
_cell.length_a   1.000
_cell.length_b   1.000
_cell.length_c   1.000
_cell.angle_alpha   90.00
_cell.angle_beta   90.00
_cell.angle_gamma   90.00
#
_symmetry.space_group_name_H-M   'P 1'
#
loop_
_entity.id
_entity.type
_entity.pdbx_description
1 polymer ?
#
loop_
_entity_poly.entity_id
_entity_poly.type
_entity_poly.pdbx_seq_one_letter_code
_entity_poly.pdbx_strand_id
1 'polypeptide(L)'
;MKIKRSLALFLCSILLFTGCSHESRQEVSKTFFAMDTVMNFSVYGDEKILDQTETIISDLESQMSVTDSSSQIAALNKNGSVTLTGDTRTL
;
A
#
# COMPACT_ATOMS: atom_id res chain seq x y z
N MET A 1 47.09 33.38 19.40
CA MET A 1 46.75 31.95 19.15
C MET A 1 45.39 31.50 19.69
N LYS A 2 44.85 32.10 20.76
CA LYS A 2 43.57 31.67 21.39
C LYS A 2 42.33 31.86 20.50
N ILE A 3 42.22 33.00 19.80
CA ILE A 3 41.11 33.31 18.86
C ILE A 3 41.08 32.37 17.64
N LYS A 4 42.26 32.03 17.07
CA LYS A 4 42.36 31.12 15.91
C LYS A 4 41.94 29.68 16.25
N ARG A 5 42.22 29.23 17.48
CA ARG A 5 41.79 27.91 18.00
C ARG A 5 40.27 27.87 18.26
N SER A 6 39.70 28.95 18.80
CA SER A 6 38.26 29.08 19.02
C SER A 6 37.47 29.10 17.71
N LEU A 7 37.98 29.78 16.67
CA LEU A 7 37.35 29.82 15.34
C LEU A 7 37.39 28.46 14.64
N ALA A 8 38.49 27.72 14.77
CA ALA A 8 38.62 26.37 14.21
C ALA A 8 37.65 25.37 14.85
N LEU A 9 37.42 25.47 16.17
CA LEU A 9 36.43 24.66 16.89
C LEU A 9 34.99 24.97 16.45
N PHE A 10 34.67 26.25 16.23
CA PHE A 10 33.36 26.66 15.75
C PHE A 10 33.09 26.17 14.32
N LEU A 11 34.11 26.22 13.45
CA LEU A 11 34.02 25.74 12.07
C LEU A 11 33.90 24.21 11.99
N CYS A 12 34.62 23.47 12.84
CA CYS A 12 34.43 22.01 12.98
C CYS A 12 33.02 21.65 13.45
N SER A 13 32.40 22.48 14.31
CA SER A 13 31.04 22.20 14.80
C SER A 13 29.97 22.36 13.72
N ILE A 14 30.16 23.27 12.76
CA ILE A 14 29.24 23.48 11.62
C ILE A 14 29.31 22.29 10.65
N LEU A 15 30.50 21.71 10.46
CA LEU A 15 30.70 20.53 9.61
C LEU A 15 30.06 19.25 10.16
N LEU A 16 29.76 19.20 11.47
CA LEU A 16 29.08 18.05 12.09
C LEU A 16 27.55 18.07 11.94
N PHE A 17 26.96 19.18 11.48
CA PHE A 17 25.50 19.31 11.29
C PHE A 17 25.00 19.06 9.87
N THR A 18 25.89 18.77 8.91
CA THR A 18 25.47 18.36 7.56
C THR A 18 25.26 16.84 7.52
N GLY A 19 24.18 16.38 8.14
CA GLY A 19 23.67 15.04 7.90
C GLY A 19 23.05 14.96 6.51
N CYS A 20 23.43 13.97 5.70
CA CYS A 20 22.69 13.65 4.50
C CYS A 20 21.27 13.21 4.90
N SER A 21 20.27 14.06 4.67
CA SER A 21 18.88 13.63 4.62
C SER A 21 18.73 12.80 3.34
N HIS A 22 18.88 11.48 3.47
CA HIS A 22 18.58 10.57 2.38
C HIS A 22 17.05 10.51 2.27
N GLU A 23 16.47 11.22 1.29
CA GLU A 23 15.10 10.92 0.84
C GLU A 23 15.14 9.56 0.10
N SER A 24 15.29 8.46 0.84
CA SER A 24 14.82 7.19 0.33
C SER A 24 13.30 7.23 0.43
N ARG A 25 12.59 7.08 -0.69
CA ARG A 25 11.22 6.55 -0.62
C ARG A 25 11.32 5.23 0.13
N GLN A 26 10.90 5.23 1.39
CA GLN A 26 10.90 4.01 2.18
C GLN A 26 9.92 3.03 1.54
N GLU A 27 10.34 1.77 1.45
CA GLU A 27 9.41 0.69 1.18
C GLU A 27 8.47 0.58 2.37
N VAL A 28 7.18 0.64 2.11
CA VAL A 28 6.12 0.40 3.08
C VAL A 28 5.34 -0.83 2.62
N SER A 29 5.00 -1.70 3.56
CA SER A 29 4.29 -2.94 3.26
C SER A 29 3.06 -3.14 4.14
N LYS A 30 2.08 -3.87 3.60
CA LYS A 30 0.85 -4.24 4.31
C LYS A 30 0.49 -5.69 3.97
N THR A 31 0.18 -6.45 5.01
CA THR A 31 -0.32 -7.82 4.91
C THR A 31 -1.77 -7.84 5.34
N PHE A 32 -2.63 -8.45 4.54
CA PHE A 32 -4.05 -8.63 4.87
C PHE A 32 -4.58 -9.96 4.31
N PHE A 33 -5.71 -10.39 4.84
CA PHE A 33 -6.40 -11.60 4.39
C PHE A 33 -7.62 -11.21 3.57
N ALA A 34 -7.70 -11.73 2.35
CA ALA A 34 -8.83 -11.58 1.45
C ALA A 34 -8.75 -12.68 0.39
N MET A 35 -9.87 -12.98 -0.27
CA MET A 35 -9.97 -14.04 -1.27
C MET A 35 -9.45 -15.40 -0.77
N ASP A 36 -9.79 -15.73 0.48
CA ASP A 36 -9.33 -16.93 1.20
C ASP A 36 -7.79 -17.11 1.25
N THR A 37 -7.03 -16.02 1.11
CA THR A 37 -5.57 -16.04 1.02
C THR A 37 -4.96 -14.92 1.86
N VAL A 38 -3.79 -15.18 2.46
CA VAL A 38 -2.96 -14.11 3.06
C VAL A 38 -2.13 -13.47 1.95
N MET A 39 -2.25 -12.17 1.77
CA MET A 39 -1.51 -11.39 0.77
C MET A 39 -0.62 -10.35 1.43
N ASN A 40 0.56 -10.10 0.85
CA ASN A 40 1.48 -9.04 1.26
C ASN A 40 1.81 -8.15 0.06
N PHE A 41 1.58 -6.85 0.23
CA PHE A 41 1.90 -5.82 -0.76
C PHE A 41 2.99 -4.90 -0.22
N SER A 42 3.90 -4.49 -1.10
CA SER A 42 4.95 -3.51 -0.82
C SER A 42 4.90 -2.39 -1.84
N VAL A 43 5.06 -1.14 -1.41
CA VAL A 43 5.13 0.03 -2.29
C VAL A 43 6.29 0.94 -1.85
N TYR A 44 6.91 1.61 -2.83
CA TYR A 44 7.87 2.68 -2.57
C TYR A 44 7.16 4.02 -2.79
N GLY A 45 6.69 4.67 -1.72
CA GLY A 45 5.94 5.92 -1.85
C GLY A 45 4.86 6.09 -0.79
N ASP A 46 3.69 6.59 -1.22
CA ASP A 46 2.56 6.88 -0.33
C ASP A 46 1.91 5.59 0.19
N GLU A 47 1.94 5.40 1.51
CA GLU A 47 1.33 4.26 2.19
C GLU A 47 -0.18 4.14 1.95
N LYS A 48 -0.87 5.25 1.64
CA LYS A 48 -2.32 5.24 1.34
C LYS A 48 -2.68 4.37 0.14
N ILE A 49 -1.74 4.10 -0.76
CA ILE A 49 -1.93 3.19 -1.88
C ILE A 49 -2.21 1.77 -1.38
N LEU A 50 -1.64 1.36 -0.23
CA LEU A 50 -1.90 0.04 0.35
C LEU A 50 -3.34 -0.09 0.86
N ASP A 51 -3.90 0.97 1.45
CA ASP A 51 -5.31 0.99 1.89
C ASP A 51 -6.28 0.92 0.70
N GLN A 52 -5.97 1.66 -0.36
CA GLN A 52 -6.73 1.58 -1.61
C GLN A 52 -6.62 0.19 -2.24
N THR A 53 -5.45 -0.43 -2.20
CA THR A 53 -5.22 -1.77 -2.72
C THR A 53 -6.06 -2.80 -1.97
N GLU A 54 -6.05 -2.78 -0.63
CA GLU A 54 -6.90 -3.65 0.18
C GLU A 54 -8.39 -3.46 -0.16
N THR A 55 -8.84 -2.21 -0.30
CA THR A 55 -10.23 -1.91 -0.68
C THR A 55 -10.61 -2.52 -2.03
N ILE A 56 -9.76 -2.35 -3.05
CA ILE A 56 -9.99 -2.92 -4.39
C ILE A 56 -10.06 -4.46 -4.32
N ILE A 57 -9.17 -5.09 -3.55
CA ILE A 57 -9.15 -6.54 -3.41
C ILE A 57 -10.40 -7.05 -2.66
N SER A 58 -10.84 -6.37 -1.60
CA SER A 58 -12.09 -6.70 -0.90
C SER A 58 -13.32 -6.52 -1.79
N ASP A 59 -13.35 -5.47 -2.62
CA ASP A 59 -14.42 -5.28 -3.59
C ASP A 59 -14.46 -6.40 -4.63
N LEU A 60 -13.29 -6.84 -5.12
CA LEU A 60 -13.19 -8.00 -6.01
C LEU A 60 -13.67 -9.29 -5.36
N GLU A 61 -13.30 -9.53 -4.10
CA GLU A 61 -13.78 -10.69 -3.33
C GLU A 61 -15.32 -10.70 -3.27
N SER A 62 -15.93 -9.56 -2.93
CA SER A 62 -17.40 -9.45 -2.86
C SER A 62 -18.10 -9.68 -4.21
N GLN A 63 -17.49 -9.24 -5.31
CA GLN A 63 -18.07 -9.34 -6.65
C GLN A 63 -17.91 -10.73 -7.26
N MET A 64 -16.78 -11.39 -6.99
CA MET A 64 -16.35 -12.60 -7.70
C MET A 64 -16.45 -13.88 -6.86
N SER A 65 -16.81 -13.79 -5.58
CA SER A 65 -16.94 -14.97 -4.73
C SER A 65 -18.00 -15.94 -5.25
N VAL A 66 -17.68 -17.23 -5.25
CA VAL A 66 -18.59 -18.32 -5.62
C VAL A 66 -19.41 -18.84 -4.44
N THR A 67 -19.00 -18.48 -3.22
CA THR A 67 -19.58 -18.96 -1.95
C THR A 67 -20.34 -17.87 -1.20
N ASP A 68 -19.97 -16.59 -1.39
CA ASP A 68 -20.73 -15.48 -0.84
C ASP A 68 -22.06 -15.33 -1.57
N SER A 69 -23.16 -15.61 -0.88
CA SER A 69 -24.51 -15.52 -1.45
C SER A 69 -24.91 -14.12 -1.95
N SER A 70 -24.19 -13.07 -1.54
CA SER A 70 -24.41 -11.70 -2.01
C SER A 70 -23.68 -11.38 -3.32
N SER A 71 -22.74 -12.22 -3.74
CA SER A 71 -21.99 -12.07 -5.00
C SER A 71 -22.87 -12.32 -6.23
N GLN A 72 -22.63 -11.55 -7.28
CA GLN A 72 -23.26 -11.74 -8.59
C GLN A 72 -22.90 -13.10 -9.20
N ILE A 73 -21.69 -13.62 -8.94
CA ILE A 73 -21.24 -14.94 -9.42
C ILE A 73 -21.96 -16.07 -8.68
N ALA A 74 -22.12 -15.97 -7.36
CA ALA A 74 -22.91 -16.95 -6.61
C ALA A 74 -24.37 -16.97 -7.07
N ALA A 75 -24.97 -15.80 -7.33
CA ALA A 75 -26.31 -15.69 -7.88
C ALA A 75 -26.43 -16.30 -9.28
N LEU A 76 -25.44 -16.07 -10.16
CA LEU A 76 -25.37 -16.69 -11.49
C LEU A 76 -25.33 -18.22 -11.37
N ASN A 77 -24.43 -18.75 -10.54
CA ASN A 77 -24.27 -20.19 -10.35
C ASN A 77 -25.55 -20.85 -9.83
N LYS A 78 -26.27 -20.18 -8.92
CA LYS A 78 -27.52 -20.68 -8.35
C LYS A 78 -28.69 -20.62 -9.34
N ASN A 79 -28.83 -19.52 -10.07
CA ASN A 79 -30.02 -19.23 -10.87
C ASN A 79 -29.87 -19.63 -12.35
N GLY A 80 -28.64 -19.92 -12.79
CA GLY A 80 -28.30 -20.21 -14.19
C GLY A 80 -28.26 -18.99 -15.10
N SER A 81 -28.86 -17.87 -14.70
CA SER A 81 -28.84 -16.60 -15.43
C SER A 81 -29.08 -15.42 -14.49
N VAL A 82 -28.29 -14.36 -14.64
CA VAL A 82 -28.45 -13.05 -13.99
C VAL A 82 -27.95 -11.95 -14.93
N THR A 83 -28.41 -10.71 -14.74
CA THR A 83 -27.79 -9.55 -15.41
C THR A 83 -26.57 -9.12 -14.60
N LEU A 84 -25.38 -9.27 -15.19
CA LEU A 84 -24.13 -8.82 -14.57
C LEU A 84 -23.97 -7.30 -14.74
N THR A 85 -23.42 -6.66 -13.73
CA THR A 85 -23.19 -5.21 -13.67
C THR A 85 -21.74 -4.91 -13.30
N GLY A 86 -21.31 -3.68 -13.57
CA GLY A 86 -19.95 -3.23 -13.26
C GLY A 86 -18.88 -4.09 -13.94
N ASP A 87 -17.77 -4.29 -13.23
CA ASP A 87 -16.60 -5.03 -13.71
C ASP A 87 -16.87 -6.53 -13.83
N THR A 88 -17.78 -7.09 -13.02
CA THR A 88 -18.20 -8.50 -13.10
C THR A 88 -18.71 -8.88 -14.50
N ARG A 89 -19.21 -7.93 -15.29
CA ARG A 89 -19.69 -8.19 -16.65
C ARG A 89 -18.56 -8.35 -17.69
N THR A 90 -17.36 -7.86 -17.38
CA THR A 90 -16.26 -7.73 -18.34
C THR A 90 -15.01 -8.52 -17.98
N LEU A 91 -14.88 -8.98 -16.74
CA LEU A 91 -13.83 -9.89 -16.28
C LEU A 91 -14.10 -11.33 -16.72
#